data_AF-A0A3C0VYB7-F1
#
_entry.id   AF-A0A3C0VYB7-F1
#
_cell.length_a   1.000
_cell.length_b   1.000
_cell.length_c   1.000
_cell.angle_alpha   90.00
_cell.angle_beta   90.00
_cell.angle_gamma   90.00
#
_symmetry.space_group_name_H-M   'P 1'
#
loop_
_entity.id
_entity.type
_entity.pdbx_description
1 polymer ?
#
loop_
_entity_poly.entity_id
_entity_poly.type
_entity_poly.pdbx_seq_one_letter_code
_entity_poly.pdbx_strand_id
1 'polypeptide(L)' 'MTRIEVILMAFICLLALPLGQAEARVIISEFLAVNEKGLKDADDDRSDWIEVHNAGGKTVDLAGWS' A
#
# COMPACT_ATOMS: atom_id res chain seq x y z
N MET A 1 -17.34 27.48 31.66
CA MET A 1 -16.43 26.53 30.99
C MET A 1 -15.01 26.90 31.41
N THR A 2 -14.30 26.02 32.12
CA THR A 2 -12.99 26.31 32.73
C THR A 2 -11.85 26.01 31.74
N ARG A 3 -10.70 26.66 31.89
CA ARG A 3 -9.52 26.44 31.02
C ARG A 3 -9.08 24.96 30.97
N ILE A 4 -9.37 24.20 32.04
CA ILE A 4 -9.08 22.77 32.18
C ILE A 4 -9.99 21.92 31.28
N GLU A 5 -11.28 22.27 31.16
CA GLU A 5 -12.23 21.55 30.29
C GLU A 5 -11.84 21.67 28.81
N VAL A 6 -11.36 22.85 28.39
CA VAL A 6 -10.89 23.07 27.02
C VAL A 6 -9.64 22.23 26.72
N ILE A 7 -8.71 22.13 27.67
CA ILE A 7 -7.48 21.33 27.52
C ILE A 7 -7.82 19.83 27.48
N LEU A 8 -8.70 19.36 28.36
CA LEU A 8 -9.18 17.98 28.36
C LEU A 8 -9.88 17.62 27.04
N MET A 9 -10.73 18.52 26.55
CA MET A 9 -11.45 18.30 25.28
C MET A 9 -10.49 18.27 24.09
N ALA A 10 -9.48 19.15 24.06
CA ALA A 10 -8.44 19.13 23.04
C ALA A 10 -7.58 17.84 23.08
N PHE A 11 -7.27 17.34 24.28
CA PHE A 11 -6.49 16.11 24.46
C PHE A 11 -7.28 14.87 24.02
N ILE A 12 -8.58 14.80 24.34
CA ILE A 12 -9.48 13.73 23.88
C ILE A 12 -9.63 13.76 22.35
N CYS A 13 -9.80 14.95 21.76
CA CYS A 13 -9.85 15.11 20.30
C CYS A 13 -8.57 14.65 19.61
N LEU A 14 -7.39 14.89 20.22
CA LEU A 14 -6.10 14.47 19.68
C LEU A 14 -5.90 12.94 19.76
N LEU A 15 -6.37 12.30 20.84
CA LEU A 15 -6.33 10.84 21.02
C LEU A 15 -7.35 10.09 20.15
N ALA A 16 -8.41 10.77 19.70
CA ALA A 16 -9.44 10.21 18.84
C ALA A 16 -9.09 10.29 17.34
N LEU A 17 -7.94 10.86 16.98
CA LEU A 17 -7.50 10.87 15.57
C LEU A 17 -7.21 9.44 15.11
N PRO A 18 -7.78 8.99 13.98
CA PRO A 18 -7.41 7.70 13.42
C PRO A 18 -5.94 7.75 13.00
N LEU A 19 -5.07 7.09 13.76
CA LEU A 19 -3.66 6.90 13.43
C LEU A 19 -3.58 5.98 12.22
N GLY A 20 -3.51 6.57 11.02
CA GLY A 20 -3.22 5.86 9.79
C GLY A 20 -4.36 4.96 9.33
N GLN A 21 -5.16 5.47 8.41
CA GLN A 21 -5.92 4.61 7.52
C GLN A 21 -4.91 3.67 6.83
N ALA A 22 -5.05 2.35 6.99
CA ALA A 22 -4.36 1.40 6.13
C ALA A 22 -4.89 1.61 4.71
N GLU A 23 -4.28 2.54 4.00
CA GLU A 23 -4.55 2.82 2.59
C GLU A 23 -4.21 1.56 1.80
N ALA A 24 -5.09 1.23 0.84
CA ALA A 24 -4.77 0.26 -0.19
C ALA A 24 -3.60 0.83 -1.01
N ARG A 25 -2.38 0.35 -0.75
CA ARG A 25 -1.16 0.84 -1.39
C ARG A 25 -0.64 -0.20 -2.37
N VAL A 26 -1.20 -0.22 -3.57
CA VAL A 26 -0.67 -1.06 -4.66
C VAL A 26 0.43 -0.29 -5.37
N ILE A 27 1.61 -0.91 -5.49
CA ILE A 27 2.78 -0.34 -6.15
C ILE A 27 3.37 -1.33 -7.15
N ILE A 28 4.09 -0.81 -8.14
CA ILE A 28 5.02 -1.61 -8.93
C ILE A 28 6.34 -1.66 -8.14
N SER A 29 6.68 -2.81 -7.56
CA SER A 29 7.89 -2.98 -6.74
C SER A 29 9.12 -3.37 -7.56
N GLU A 30 8.91 -3.96 -8.74
CA GLU A 30 9.97 -4.32 -9.68
C GLU A 30 9.50 -4.11 -11.13
N PHE A 31 10.43 -3.70 -12.00
CA PHE A 31 10.23 -3.54 -13.43
C PHE A 31 11.41 -4.17 -14.17
N LEU A 32 11.20 -5.32 -14.83
CA LEU A 32 12.23 -6.03 -15.58
C LEU A 32 11.88 -6.10 -17.07
N ALA A 33 12.40 -5.13 -17.83
CA ALA A 33 12.24 -5.05 -19.29
C ALA A 33 13.38 -5.71 -20.09
N VAL A 34 14.40 -6.24 -19.41
CA VAL A 34 15.52 -6.97 -20.03
C VAL A 34 15.88 -8.14 -19.13
N ASN A 35 15.21 -9.28 -19.35
CA ASN A 35 15.34 -10.46 -18.51
C ASN A 35 16.37 -11.46 -19.06
N GLU A 36 17.65 -11.13 -19.17
CA GLU A 36 18.63 -12.08 -19.75
C GLU A 36 18.99 -13.25 -18.83
N LYS A 37 18.90 -13.04 -17.51
CA LYS A 37 19.43 -13.94 -16.48
C LYS A 37 18.45 -14.26 -15.35
N GLY A 38 17.26 -13.66 -15.36
CA GLY A 38 16.26 -13.83 -14.32
C GLY A 38 15.42 -15.09 -14.49
N LEU A 39 14.16 -15.00 -14.07
CA LEU A 39 13.21 -16.11 -14.14
C LEU A 39 12.87 -16.44 -15.59
N LYS A 40 12.58 -17.73 -15.82
CA LYS A 40 11.92 -18.19 -17.03
C LYS A 40 10.48 -18.56 -16.69
N ASP A 41 9.59 -18.42 -17.66
CA ASP A 41 8.21 -18.92 -17.51
C ASP A 41 8.12 -20.43 -17.76
N ALA A 42 6.89 -20.95 -17.83
CA ALA A 42 6.62 -22.37 -18.00
C ALA A 42 7.03 -22.92 -19.37
N ASP A 43 7.23 -22.04 -20.35
CA ASP A 43 7.65 -22.38 -21.71
C ASP A 43 9.17 -22.23 -21.90
N ASP A 44 9.91 -22.01 -20.81
CA ASP A 44 11.36 -21.75 -20.77
C ASP A 44 11.77 -20.39 -21.39
N ASP A 45 10.80 -19.49 -21.59
CA ASP A 45 11.00 -18.15 -22.15
C ASP A 45 11.35 -17.11 -21.09
N ARG A 46 12.08 -16.08 -21.51
CA ARG A 46 12.53 -14.97 -20.67
C ARG A 46 11.75 -13.71 -21.00
N SER A 47 10.49 -13.69 -20.58
CA SER A 47 9.58 -12.56 -20.81
C SER A 47 9.90 -11.36 -19.92
N ASP A 48 9.52 -10.17 -20.41
CA ASP A 48 9.45 -8.95 -19.60
C ASP A 48 8.33 -9.08 -18.58
N TRP A 49 8.52 -8.49 -17.39
CA TRP A 49 7.51 -8.56 -16.34
C TRP A 49 7.61 -7.39 -15.35
N ILE A 50 6.52 -7.21 -14.61
CA ILE A 50 6.44 -6.25 -13.49
C ILE A 50 5.93 -6.96 -12.24
N GLU A 51 6.42 -6.55 -11.07
CA GLU A 51 5.85 -7.00 -9.79
C GLU A 51 4.77 -6.02 -9.34
N VAL A 52 3.56 -6.51 -9.08
CA VAL A 52 2.50 -5.74 -8.42
C VAL A 52 2.45 -6.16 -6.96
N HIS A 53 2.74 -5.23 -6.05
CA HIS A 53 2.78 -5.48 -4.62
C HIS A 53 1.76 -4.63 -3.87
N ASN A 54 0.93 -5.29 -3.06
CA ASN A 54 0.06 -4.62 -2.10
C ASN A 54 0.82 -4.33 -0.80
N ALA A 55 1.36 -3.12 -0.69
CA ALA A 55 2.05 -2.62 0.50
C ALA A 55 1.08 -2.14 1.60
N GLY A 56 -0.23 -2.28 1.40
CA GLY A 56 -1.27 -1.91 2.35
C GLY A 56 -1.66 -3.04 3.30
N GLY A 57 -2.31 -2.69 4.41
CA GLY A 57 -2.81 -3.66 5.40
C GLY A 57 -4.19 -4.25 5.08
N LYS A 58 -4.74 -3.96 3.90
CA LYS A 58 -6.08 -4.39 3.47
C LYS A 58 -6.01 -5.08 2.12
N THR A 59 -6.92 -6.01 1.87
CA THR A 59 -7.10 -6.61 0.54
C THR A 59 -7.53 -5.56 -0.48
N VAL A 60 -7.03 -5.68 -1.71
CA VAL A 60 -7.34 -4.78 -2.82
C VAL A 60 -7.90 -5.61 -3.98
N ASP A 61 -8.99 -5.13 -4.58
CA ASP A 61 -9.56 -5.70 -5.79
C ASP A 61 -8.86 -5.12 -7.02
N LEU A 62 -8.37 -6.00 -7.90
CA LEU A 62 -7.68 -5.64 -9.14
C LEU A 62 -8.59 -5.79 -10.37
N ALA A 63 -9.87 -6.11 -10.18
CA ALA A 63 -10.82 -6.21 -11.28
C ALA A 63 -10.86 -4.91 -12.10
N GLY A 64 -10.71 -5.03 -13.42
CA GLY A 64 -10.76 -3.90 -14.35
C GLY A 64 -9.45 -3.10 -14.49
N TRP A 65 -8.36 -3.53 -13.87
CA TRP A 65 -7.04 -2.94 -14.11
C TRP A 65 -6.50 -3.35 -15.51
N SER A 66 -5.84 -2.41 -16.20
CA SER A 66 -5.24 -2.59 -17.54
C SER A 66 -4.04 -1.68 -17.74
#